data_AF-A0A8B5YAU5-F1
#
_entry.id   AF-A0A8B5YAU5-F1
#
_cell.length_a   1.000
_cell.length_b   1.000
_cell.length_c   1.000
_cell.angle_alpha   90.00
_cell.angle_beta   90.00
_cell.angle_gamma   90.00
#
_symmetry.space_group_name_H-M   'P 1'
#
loop_
_entity.id
_entity.type
_entity.pdbx_description
1 polymer ?
#
loop_
_entity_poly.entity_id
_entity_poly.type
_entity_poly.pdbx_seq_one_letter_code
_entity_poly.pdbx_strand_id
1 'polypeptide(L)'
;MLQRHKAKINVYVDALAGSIASVIAMAGDKITMPSNAMMMIHNPYMGMVGNAVEFRKAADDLDKITESIVSTYLAKAGDKLDDGTLRQLLDEETWLTADEALNYGLIDEVSESKDVAACIDHQVLAHFKHVPGKIVAQSTAESPAEETKPDELLKQKINMKLELLNL
;
A
#
# COMPACT_ATOMS: atom_id res chain seq x y z
N MET A 1 6.35 -9.05 -15.40
CA MET A 1 4.90 -8.97 -15.12
C MET A 1 4.53 -10.12 -14.20
N LEU A 2 3.98 -9.83 -13.02
CA LEU A 2 3.73 -10.83 -11.96
C LEU A 2 2.80 -11.96 -12.44
N GLN A 3 1.54 -11.68 -12.77
CA GLN A 3 0.55 -12.71 -13.17
C GLN A 3 0.95 -13.59 -14.38
N ARG A 4 1.85 -13.10 -15.26
CA ARG A 4 2.30 -13.86 -16.44
C ARG A 4 3.52 -14.75 -16.15
N HIS A 5 4.10 -14.60 -14.96
CA HIS A 5 5.26 -15.37 -14.54
C HIS A 5 4.81 -16.78 -14.11
N LYS A 6 5.62 -17.79 -14.41
CA LYS A 6 5.27 -19.20 -14.13
C LYS A 6 5.45 -19.61 -12.67
N ALA A 7 6.25 -18.86 -11.91
CA ALA A 7 6.47 -19.15 -10.50
C ALA A 7 5.24 -18.76 -9.67
N LYS A 8 5.00 -19.47 -8.58
CA LYS A 8 4.00 -19.11 -7.59
C LYS A 8 4.39 -17.80 -6.89
N ILE A 9 3.46 -16.87 -6.84
CA ILE A 9 3.63 -15.53 -6.29
C ILE A 9 2.95 -15.49 -4.93
N ASN A 10 3.77 -15.44 -3.87
CA ASN A 10 3.27 -15.22 -2.52
C ASN A 10 3.49 -13.76 -2.15
N VAL A 11 2.43 -13.08 -1.73
CA VAL A 11 2.43 -11.69 -1.30
C VAL A 11 2.22 -11.65 0.21
N TYR A 12 3.08 -10.91 0.91
CA TYR A 12 2.95 -10.64 2.32
C TYR A 12 2.73 -9.15 2.51
N VAL A 13 1.64 -8.78 3.17
CA VAL A 13 1.37 -7.40 3.56
C VAL A 13 1.68 -7.30 5.04
N ASP A 14 2.93 -7.01 5.40
CA ASP A 14 3.36 -7.08 6.79
C ASP A 14 2.82 -5.95 7.68
N ALA A 15 2.40 -4.83 7.10
CA ALA A 15 1.83 -3.70 7.84
C ALA A 15 0.74 -2.93 7.07
N LEU A 16 1.01 -2.47 5.85
CA LEU A 16 0.02 -1.74 5.04
C LEU A 16 0.16 -2.05 3.55
N ALA A 17 -0.96 -2.38 2.89
CA ALA A 17 -1.11 -2.31 1.44
C ALA A 17 -2.23 -1.32 1.11
N GLY A 18 -1.87 -0.06 0.89
CA GLY A 18 -2.83 1.01 0.57
C GLY A 18 -2.78 1.46 -0.88
N SER A 19 -3.94 1.80 -1.44
CA SER A 19 -4.06 2.36 -2.80
C SER A 19 -3.48 1.40 -3.84
N ILE A 20 -2.60 1.84 -4.75
CA ILE A 20 -2.06 0.99 -5.80
C ILE A 20 -1.35 -0.27 -5.27
N ALA A 21 -0.83 -0.25 -4.04
CA ALA A 21 -0.21 -1.42 -3.43
C ALA A 21 -1.21 -2.57 -3.20
N SER A 22 -2.46 -2.28 -2.82
CA SER A 22 -3.48 -3.32 -2.69
C SER A 22 -3.88 -3.90 -4.04
N VAL A 23 -3.94 -3.09 -5.11
CA VAL A 23 -4.20 -3.58 -6.48
C VAL A 23 -3.07 -4.52 -6.93
N ILE A 24 -1.80 -4.15 -6.69
CA ILE A 24 -0.65 -4.99 -7.04
C ILE A 24 -0.68 -6.30 -6.24
N ALA A 25 -1.08 -6.26 -4.97
CA ALA A 25 -1.20 -7.45 -4.14
C ALA A 25 -2.12 -8.51 -4.78
N MET A 26 -3.19 -8.09 -5.47
CA MET A 26 -4.13 -9.00 -6.16
C MET A 26 -3.48 -9.83 -7.28
N ALA A 27 -2.25 -9.52 -7.69
CA ALA A 27 -1.47 -10.37 -8.60
C ALA A 27 -0.91 -11.64 -7.92
N GLY A 28 -1.02 -11.77 -6.60
CA GLY A 28 -0.54 -12.91 -5.83
C GLY A 28 -1.45 -14.15 -5.91
N ASP A 29 -0.84 -15.32 -6.07
CA ASP A 29 -1.53 -16.60 -5.93
C ASP A 29 -1.93 -16.88 -4.47
N LYS A 30 -1.12 -16.38 -3.53
CA LYS A 30 -1.40 -16.40 -2.09
C LYS A 30 -1.05 -15.05 -1.48
N ILE A 31 -1.97 -14.47 -0.72
CA ILE A 31 -1.82 -13.19 -0.03
C ILE A 31 -2.03 -13.41 1.47
N THR A 32 -1.08 -12.97 2.27
CA THR A 32 -1.10 -13.15 3.73
C THR A 32 -0.93 -11.80 4.43
N MET A 33 -1.79 -11.54 5.41
CA MET A 33 -1.74 -10.35 6.26
C MET A 33 -1.66 -10.78 7.73
N PRO A 34 -0.76 -10.22 8.56
CA PRO A 34 -0.87 -10.37 10.00
C PRO A 34 -2.10 -9.62 10.53
N SER A 35 -2.65 -10.06 11.66
CA SER A 35 -3.89 -9.52 12.25
C SER A 35 -3.84 -8.03 12.59
N ASN A 36 -2.65 -7.44 12.66
CA ASN A 36 -2.43 -6.02 12.91
C ASN A 36 -2.11 -5.20 11.64
N ALA A 37 -2.08 -5.81 10.45
CA ALA A 37 -1.94 -5.09 9.20
C ALA A 37 -3.27 -4.54 8.68
N MET A 38 -3.19 -3.57 7.77
CA MET A 38 -4.35 -3.01 7.08
C MET A 38 -4.18 -3.03 5.56
N MET A 39 -5.31 -3.06 4.86
CA MET A 39 -5.39 -2.87 3.41
C MET A 39 -6.31 -1.68 3.15
N MET A 40 -5.88 -0.70 2.35
CA MET A 40 -6.73 0.43 1.99
C MET A 40 -7.05 0.39 0.50
N ILE A 41 -8.34 0.47 0.18
CA ILE A 41 -8.85 0.53 -1.18
C ILE A 41 -9.65 1.81 -1.38
N HIS A 42 -9.45 2.47 -2.52
CA HIS A 42 -10.15 3.70 -2.89
C HIS A 42 -10.13 3.89 -4.41
N ASN A 43 -11.00 4.76 -4.91
CA ASN A 43 -10.99 5.13 -6.33
C ASN A 43 -9.67 5.78 -6.76
N PRO A 44 -9.28 5.64 -8.05
CA PRO A 44 -8.12 6.35 -8.57
C PRO A 44 -8.32 7.86 -8.42
N TYR A 45 -7.25 8.54 -8.02
CA TYR A 45 -7.26 9.97 -7.77
C TYR A 45 -6.26 10.69 -8.68
N MET A 46 -6.64 11.86 -9.17
CA MET A 46 -5.79 12.72 -10.01
C MET A 46 -5.99 14.19 -9.63
N GLY A 47 -4.88 14.92 -9.52
CA GLY A 47 -4.88 16.38 -9.50
C GLY A 47 -4.58 16.93 -10.90
N MET A 48 -5.33 17.93 -11.35
CA MET A 48 -5.10 18.55 -12.65
C MET A 48 -5.48 20.04 -12.66
N VAL A 49 -4.89 20.78 -13.61
CA VAL A 49 -5.27 22.15 -13.96
C VAL A 49 -5.57 22.17 -15.46
N GLY A 50 -6.73 22.68 -15.84
CA GLY A 50 -7.14 22.69 -17.25
C GLY A 50 -8.49 23.38 -17.45
N ASN A 51 -9.02 23.26 -18.66
CA ASN A 51 -10.35 23.74 -19.02
C ASN A 51 -11.43 22.64 -18.89
N ALA A 52 -12.69 23.01 -19.06
CA ALA A 52 -13.83 22.10 -18.87
C ALA A 52 -13.83 20.87 -19.81
N VAL A 53 -13.23 20.94 -21.00
CA VAL A 53 -13.12 19.78 -21.90
C VAL A 53 -12.07 18.80 -21.37
N GLU A 54 -10.93 19.33 -20.91
CA GLU A 54 -9.85 18.53 -20.32
C GLU A 54 -10.32 17.86 -19.02
N PHE A 55 -11.07 18.56 -18.16
CA PHE A 55 -11.61 17.98 -16.94
C PHE A 55 -12.57 16.81 -17.21
N ARG A 56 -13.44 16.92 -18.22
CA ARG A 56 -14.34 15.80 -18.59
C ARG A 56 -13.55 14.62 -19.13
N LYS A 57 -12.57 14.86 -19.99
CA LYS A 57 -11.65 13.84 -20.51
C LYS A 57 -10.93 13.10 -19.36
N ALA A 58 -10.45 13.83 -18.36
CA ALA A 58 -9.77 13.24 -17.21
C ALA A 58 -10.73 12.43 -16.33
N ALA A 59 -11.96 12.89 -16.13
CA ALA A 59 -13.00 12.10 -15.46
C ALA A 59 -13.29 10.80 -16.21
N ASP A 60 -13.50 10.86 -17.53
CA ASP A 60 -13.73 9.67 -18.37
C ASP A 60 -12.54 8.69 -18.33
N ASP A 61 -11.32 9.19 -18.19
CA ASP A 61 -10.12 8.36 -18.06
C ASP A 61 -10.04 7.71 -16.67
N LEU A 62 -10.38 8.43 -15.60
CA LEU A 62 -10.46 7.88 -14.24
C LEU A 62 -11.54 6.80 -14.15
N ASP A 63 -12.69 6.97 -14.81
CA ASP A 63 -13.74 5.95 -14.85
C ASP A 63 -13.22 4.66 -15.50
N LYS A 64 -12.50 4.74 -16.63
CA LYS A 64 -11.89 3.56 -17.28
C LYS A 64 -10.84 2.88 -16.41
N ILE A 65 -10.04 3.66 -15.69
CA ILE A 65 -9.05 3.10 -14.74
C ILE A 65 -9.78 2.38 -13.61
N THR A 66 -10.86 2.96 -13.11
CA THR A 66 -11.72 2.36 -12.07
C THR A 66 -12.25 1.02 -12.52
N GLU A 67 -12.75 0.89 -13.76
CA GLU A 67 -13.21 -0.41 -14.28
C GLU A 67 -12.09 -1.47 -14.30
N SER A 68 -10.85 -1.09 -14.62
CA SER A 68 -9.72 -2.03 -14.54
C SER A 68 -9.37 -2.43 -13.11
N ILE A 69 -9.49 -1.52 -12.15
CA ILE A 69 -9.25 -1.76 -10.73
C ILE A 69 -10.33 -2.69 -10.17
N VAL A 70 -11.60 -2.39 -10.45
CA VAL A 70 -12.76 -3.20 -10.05
C VAL A 70 -12.62 -4.63 -10.57
N SER A 71 -12.32 -4.80 -11.86
CA SER A 71 -12.08 -6.11 -12.47
C SER A 71 -10.97 -6.90 -11.75
N THR A 72 -9.89 -6.21 -11.34
CA THR A 72 -8.76 -6.84 -10.63
C THR A 72 -9.16 -7.35 -9.25
N TYR A 73 -9.89 -6.55 -8.47
CA TYR A 73 -10.34 -6.97 -7.14
C TYR A 73 -11.38 -8.07 -7.19
N LEU A 74 -12.40 -7.95 -8.06
CA LEU A 74 -13.44 -8.97 -8.20
C LEU A 74 -12.86 -10.32 -8.66
N ALA A 75 -11.87 -10.28 -9.57
CA ALA A 75 -11.17 -11.50 -9.99
C ALA A 75 -10.45 -12.21 -8.83
N LYS A 76 -9.89 -11.46 -7.87
CA LYS A 76 -9.27 -12.06 -6.67
C LYS A 76 -10.31 -12.51 -5.65
N ALA A 77 -11.33 -11.70 -5.41
CA ALA A 77 -12.37 -11.96 -4.41
C ALA A 77 -13.26 -13.17 -4.75
N GLY A 78 -13.49 -13.43 -6.04
CA GLY A 78 -14.47 -14.43 -6.49
C GLY A 78 -15.87 -14.05 -6.01
N ASP A 79 -16.62 -15.02 -5.49
CA ASP A 79 -18.02 -14.83 -5.08
C ASP A 79 -18.18 -14.14 -3.71
N LYS A 80 -17.09 -13.78 -3.04
CA LYS A 80 -17.12 -13.19 -1.68
C LYS A 80 -17.38 -11.69 -1.66
N LEU A 81 -17.20 -11.01 -2.80
CA LEU A 81 -17.39 -9.58 -2.92
C LEU A 81 -18.08 -9.29 -4.26
N ASP A 82 -19.24 -8.67 -4.20
CA ASP A 82 -19.95 -8.22 -5.40
C ASP A 82 -19.49 -6.83 -5.85
N ASP A 83 -19.76 -6.51 -7.11
CA ASP A 83 -19.38 -5.23 -7.75
C ASP A 83 -19.94 -4.01 -7.01
N GLY A 84 -21.20 -4.06 -6.56
CA GLY A 84 -21.84 -2.93 -5.89
C GLY A 84 -21.18 -2.63 -4.55
N THR A 85 -20.97 -3.66 -3.73
CA THR A 85 -20.25 -3.54 -2.46
C THR A 85 -18.82 -3.04 -2.68
N LEU A 86 -18.08 -3.59 -3.65
CA LEU A 86 -16.72 -3.12 -3.94
C LEU A 86 -16.69 -1.63 -4.31
N ARG A 87 -17.59 -1.18 -5.19
CA ARG A 87 -17.66 0.24 -5.58
C ARG A 87 -17.96 1.15 -4.40
N GLN A 88 -18.86 0.74 -3.51
CA GLN A 88 -19.12 1.48 -2.28
C GLN A 88 -17.84 1.57 -1.41
N LEU A 89 -17.10 0.47 -1.24
CA LEU A 89 -15.85 0.48 -0.47
C LEU A 89 -14.79 1.40 -1.10
N LEU A 90 -14.73 1.47 -2.43
CA LEU A 90 -13.81 2.36 -3.17
C LEU A 90 -14.21 3.84 -3.04
N ASP A 91 -15.50 4.14 -3.11
CA ASP A 91 -16.05 5.49 -2.92
C ASP A 91 -15.78 6.02 -1.50
N GLU A 92 -15.87 5.13 -0.51
CA GLU A 92 -15.69 5.45 0.91
C GLU A 92 -14.23 5.53 1.34
N GLU A 93 -13.24 5.28 0.47
CA GLU A 93 -11.82 5.16 0.85
C GLU A 93 -11.64 4.25 2.07
N THR A 94 -11.93 2.95 1.87
CA THR A 94 -12.06 2.01 2.98
C THR A 94 -10.73 1.43 3.43
N TRP A 95 -10.52 1.41 4.75
CA TRP A 95 -9.39 0.78 5.42
C TRP A 95 -9.83 -0.52 6.09
N LEU A 96 -9.48 -1.64 5.46
CA LEU A 96 -9.82 -3.00 5.87
C LEU A 96 -8.76 -3.56 6.82
N THR A 97 -9.22 -4.19 7.90
CA THR A 97 -8.41 -5.12 8.69
C THR A 97 -8.11 -6.40 7.91
N ALA A 98 -7.15 -7.19 8.39
CA ALA A 98 -6.83 -8.49 7.79
C ALA A 98 -8.06 -9.42 7.72
N ASP A 99 -8.90 -9.45 8.78
CA ASP A 99 -10.11 -10.28 8.81
C ASP A 99 -11.17 -9.80 7.82
N GLU A 100 -11.40 -8.48 7.72
CA GLU A 100 -12.33 -7.92 6.73
C GLU A 100 -11.85 -8.21 5.29
N ALA A 101 -10.56 -8.03 5.01
CA ALA A 101 -9.98 -8.36 3.72
C ALA A 101 -10.12 -9.86 3.39
N LEU A 102 -9.99 -10.74 4.38
CA LEU A 102 -10.19 -12.19 4.21
C LEU A 102 -11.67 -12.51 3.92
N ASN A 103 -12.59 -11.85 4.62
CA ASN A 103 -14.02 -12.01 4.44
C ASN A 103 -14.46 -11.59 3.03
N TYR A 104 -13.89 -10.51 2.50
CA TYR A 104 -14.11 -10.07 1.12
C TYR A 104 -13.32 -10.88 0.08
N GLY A 105 -12.49 -11.85 0.49
CA GLY A 105 -11.70 -12.67 -0.43
C GLY A 105 -10.51 -11.93 -1.06
N LEU A 106 -10.18 -10.74 -0.58
CA LEU A 106 -9.04 -9.97 -1.06
C LEU A 106 -7.71 -10.55 -0.59
N ILE A 107 -7.73 -11.39 0.46
CA ILE A 107 -6.57 -12.17 0.91
C ILE A 107 -6.95 -13.62 1.17
N ASP A 108 -5.94 -14.47 1.39
CA ASP A 108 -6.12 -15.91 1.58
C ASP A 108 -5.86 -16.37 3.02
N GLU A 109 -5.06 -15.62 3.79
CA GLU A 109 -4.66 -16.02 5.15
C GLU A 109 -4.42 -14.81 6.05
N VAL A 110 -4.94 -14.91 7.28
CA VAL A 110 -4.56 -14.03 8.38
C VAL A 110 -3.53 -14.75 9.23
N SER A 111 -2.36 -14.14 9.44
CA SER A 111 -1.32 -14.65 10.32
C SER A 111 -1.32 -13.93 11.68
N GLU A 112 -0.54 -14.45 12.63
CA GLU A 112 -0.28 -13.76 13.89
C GLU A 112 0.26 -12.34 13.67
N SER A 113 -0.01 -11.45 14.61
CA SER A 113 0.47 -10.08 14.59
C SER A 113 1.99 -10.04 14.49
N LYS A 114 2.53 -9.11 13.70
CA LYS A 114 3.97 -8.90 13.59
C LYS A 114 4.35 -7.53 14.13
N ASP A 115 5.48 -7.44 14.84
CA ASP A 115 6.09 -6.16 15.22
C ASP A 115 6.79 -5.53 14.01
N VAL A 116 5.98 -5.02 13.09
CA VAL A 116 6.43 -4.29 11.90
C VAL A 116 5.70 -2.96 11.87
N ALA A 117 6.46 -1.86 11.91
CA ALA A 117 5.93 -0.53 11.68
C ALA A 117 5.93 -0.24 10.18
N ALA A 118 4.80 0.22 9.64
CA ALA A 118 4.80 0.80 8.31
C ALA A 118 5.53 2.14 8.38
N CYS A 119 6.67 2.28 7.69
CA CYS A 119 7.30 3.57 7.47
C CYS A 119 6.50 4.30 6.39
N ILE A 120 5.52 5.09 6.81
CA ILE A 120 4.68 5.88 5.91
C ILE A 120 4.98 7.35 6.21
N ASP A 121 5.36 8.08 5.17
CA ASP A 121 5.52 9.53 5.27
C ASP A 121 4.17 10.15 5.67
N HIS A 122 4.17 10.93 6.75
CA HIS A 122 2.97 11.62 7.23
C HIS A 122 2.36 12.54 6.16
N GLN A 123 3.18 13.13 5.29
CA GLN A 123 2.71 13.94 4.16
C GLN A 123 1.94 13.10 3.15
N VAL A 124 2.29 11.83 2.98
CA VAL A 124 1.54 10.90 2.12
C VAL A 124 0.20 10.57 2.75
N LEU A 125 0.17 10.31 4.07
CA LEU A 125 -1.09 10.06 4.79
C LEU A 125 -2.07 11.25 4.74
N ALA A 126 -1.56 12.48 4.72
CA ALA A 126 -2.39 13.69 4.64
C ALA A 126 -3.23 13.79 3.35
N HIS A 127 -2.92 13.00 2.31
CA HIS A 127 -3.72 12.95 1.08
C HIS A 127 -4.94 12.03 1.18
N PHE A 128 -5.02 11.19 2.22
CA PHE A 128 -6.12 10.25 2.45
C PHE A 128 -7.07 10.81 3.51
N LYS A 129 -8.37 10.66 3.29
CA LYS A 129 -9.42 11.30 4.08
C LYS A 129 -9.79 10.51 5.34
N HIS A 130 -9.67 9.19 5.30
CA HIS A 130 -10.21 8.30 6.32
C HIS A 130 -9.14 7.44 7.01
N VAL A 131 -7.90 7.93 7.04
CA VAL A 131 -6.77 7.24 7.70
C VAL A 131 -7.13 6.91 9.16
N PRO A 132 -7.10 5.63 9.57
CA PRO A 132 -7.32 5.24 10.96
C PRO A 132 -6.30 5.87 11.90
N GLY A 133 -6.75 6.35 13.07
CA GLY A 133 -5.89 7.04 14.04
C GLY A 133 -4.69 6.20 14.53
N LYS A 134 -4.81 4.86 14.52
CA LYS A 134 -3.69 3.95 14.83
C LYS A 134 -2.54 4.05 13.82
N ILE A 135 -2.85 4.19 12.53
CA ILE A 135 -1.86 4.35 11.46
C ILE A 135 -1.18 5.72 11.59
N VAL A 136 -1.96 6.77 11.87
CA VAL A 136 -1.40 8.11 12.12
C VAL A 136 -0.40 8.06 13.29
N ALA A 137 -0.77 7.46 14.42
CA ALA A 137 0.10 7.34 15.59
C ALA A 137 1.40 6.56 15.29
N GLN A 138 1.33 5.50 14.47
CA GLN A 138 2.49 4.71 14.04
C GLN A 138 3.40 5.47 13.07
N SER A 139 2.86 6.36 12.23
CA SER A 139 3.66 7.18 11.30
C SER A 139 4.40 8.33 12.00
N THR A 140 3.89 8.78 13.15
CA THR A 140 4.51 9.83 13.97
C THR A 140 5.48 9.27 15.01
N ALA A 141 5.44 7.96 15.26
CA ALA A 141 6.48 7.31 16.03
C ALA A 141 7.76 7.36 15.18
N GLU A 142 8.78 8.06 15.66
CA GLU A 142 10.09 8.03 15.03
C GLU A 142 10.46 6.58 14.73
N SER A 143 10.82 6.28 13.47
CA SER A 143 11.60 5.08 13.18
C SER A 143 12.68 4.99 14.26
N PRO A 144 12.96 3.83 14.88
CA PRO A 144 14.17 3.73 15.66
C PRO A 144 15.27 4.23 14.71
N ALA A 145 15.85 5.38 15.06
CA ALA A 145 17.00 5.86 14.33
C ALA A 145 17.93 4.64 14.30
N GLU A 146 18.47 4.30 13.13
CA GLU A 146 19.73 3.58 13.14
C GLU A 146 20.66 4.44 14.00
N GLU A 147 20.79 4.11 15.28
CA GLU A 147 21.83 4.60 16.16
C GLU A 147 23.13 4.03 15.59
N THR A 148 23.57 4.60 14.46
CA THR A 148 24.98 4.60 14.13
C THR A 148 25.63 5.41 15.22
N LYS A 149 26.12 4.69 16.23
CA LYS A 149 26.82 5.27 17.37
C LYS A 149 27.82 6.29 16.80
N PRO A 150 27.95 7.50 17.39
CA PRO A 150 28.80 8.56 16.85
C PRO A 150 30.22 8.11 16.45
N ASP A 151 30.73 7.09 17.14
CA ASP A 151 32.01 6.44 16.85
C ASP A 151 32.07 5.69 15.50
N GLU A 152 30.98 5.06 15.03
CA GLU A 152 30.95 4.38 13.72
C GLU A 152 30.91 5.38 12.57
N LEU A 153 30.17 6.47 12.73
CA LEU A 153 30.12 7.56 11.75
C LEU A 153 31.49 8.26 11.61
N LEU A 154 32.19 8.42 12.74
CA LEU A 154 33.55 8.95 12.75
C LEU A 154 34.54 7.99 12.09
N LYS A 155 34.45 6.69 12.37
CA LYS A 155 35.27 5.65 11.72
C LYS A 155 35.06 5.61 10.21
N GLN A 156 33.81 5.67 9.74
CA GLN A 156 33.51 5.73 8.30
C GLN A 156 34.09 6.99 7.65
N LYS A 157 33.93 8.16 8.29
CA LYS A 157 34.51 9.42 7.77
C LYS A 157 36.04 9.38 7.71
N ILE A 158 36.69 8.78 8.71
CA ILE A 158 38.15 8.62 8.74
C ILE A 158 38.60 7.67 7.63
N ASN A 159 37.96 6.50 7.47
CA ASN A 159 38.32 5.54 6.44
C ASN A 159 38.14 6.10 5.02
N MET A 160 37.04 6.81 4.77
CA MET A 160 36.80 7.44 3.46
C MET A 160 37.85 8.52 3.15
N LYS A 161 38.32 9.24 4.17
CA LYS A 161 39.37 10.25 4.02
C LYS A 161 40.76 9.63 3.81
N LEU A 162 41.04 8.47 4.41
CA LEU A 162 42.28 7.72 4.21
C LEU A 162 42.36 7.10 2.81
N GLU A 163 41.25 6.62 2.26
CA GLU A 163 41.19 6.13 0.88
C GLU A 163 41.43 7.25 -0.14
N LEU A 164 40.94 8.46 0.13
CA LEU A 164 41.17 9.64 -0.72
C LEU A 164 42.61 10.19 -0.66
N LEU A 165 43.39 9.86 0.38
CA LEU A 165 44.79 10.27 0.52
C LEU A 165 45.81 9.24 -0.03
N ASN A 166 45.36 8.04 -0.39
CA ASN A 166 46.20 6.97 -0.94
C ASN A 166 46.07 6.82 -2.47
N LEU A 167 45.54 7.84 -3.16
CA LEU A 167 45.61 8.05 -4.62
C LEU A 167 46.57 9.20 -4.93
#